data_AF-G4U0F3-F1
#
_entry.id   AF-G4U0F3-F1
#
_cell.length_a   1.000
_cell.length_b   1.000
_cell.length_c   1.000
_cell.angle_alpha   90.00
_cell.angle_beta   90.00
_cell.angle_gamma   90.00
#
_symmetry.space_group_name_H-M   'P 1'
#
loop_
_entity.id
_entity.type
_entity.pdbx_description
1 polymer ?
#
loop_
_entity_poly.entity_id
_entity_poly.type
_entity_poly.pdbx_seq_one_letter_code
_entity_poly.pdbx_strand_id
1 'polypeptide(L)'
;MESLLTALETLVDEAADASYEVEYSSGVLTLKLGELGTYVINKQPPNKQIWLSSPTSGPKRYDYDVESGKWVYSRDGVSLGTLLEQELSSAFDKEIRFGIEPQDQGSA
;
A
#
# COMPACT_ATOMS: atom_id res chain seq x y z
N MET A 1 -7.17 0.10 -6.07
CA MET A 1 -6.99 0.94 -4.89
C MET A 1 -8.11 0.61 -3.95
N GLU A 2 -9.32 0.46 -4.48
CA GLU A 2 -10.46 -0.14 -3.77
C GLU A 2 -10.10 -1.49 -3.12
N SER A 3 -9.53 -2.46 -3.84
CA SER A 3 -9.14 -3.74 -3.22
C SER A 3 -8.12 -3.60 -2.10
N LEU A 4 -7.08 -2.76 -2.28
CA LEU A 4 -6.10 -2.46 -1.23
C LEU A 4 -6.78 -1.80 -0.03
N LEU A 5 -7.67 -0.83 -0.25
CA LEU A 5 -8.43 -0.17 0.81
C LEU A 5 -9.26 -1.18 1.59
N THR A 6 -10.07 -1.99 0.92
CA THR A 6 -10.91 -3.02 1.55
C THR A 6 -10.08 -4.04 2.34
N ALA A 7 -8.92 -4.44 1.81
CA ALA A 7 -8.05 -5.36 2.52
C ALA A 7 -7.42 -4.73 3.78
N LEU A 8 -7.07 -3.45 3.73
CA LEU A 8 -6.56 -2.72 4.89
C LEU A 8 -7.65 -2.41 5.93
N GLU A 9 -8.88 -2.09 5.50
CA GLU A 9 -10.05 -1.97 6.37
C GLU A 9 -10.28 -3.28 7.13
N THR A 10 -10.30 -4.41 6.42
CA THR A 10 -10.45 -5.73 7.03
C THR A 10 -9.32 -6.03 8.02
N LEU A 11 -8.07 -5.70 7.66
CA LEU A 11 -6.92 -5.92 8.53
C LEU A 11 -7.00 -5.10 9.84
N VAL A 12 -7.39 -3.83 9.74
CA VAL A 12 -7.55 -2.94 10.90
C VAL A 12 -8.71 -3.41 11.79
N ASP A 13 -9.84 -3.79 11.19
CA ASP A 13 -11.00 -4.32 11.91
C ASP A 13 -10.69 -5.62 12.65
N GLU A 14 -9.94 -6.55 12.02
CA GLU A 14 -9.50 -7.80 12.64
C GLU A 14 -8.54 -7.58 13.83
N ALA A 15 -7.68 -6.56 13.74
CA ALA A 15 -6.73 -6.24 14.80
C ALA A 15 -7.42 -5.69 16.06
N ALA A 16 -8.61 -5.08 15.91
CA ALA A 16 -9.43 -4.53 16.99
C ALA A 16 -8.68 -3.54 17.91
N ASP A 17 -7.68 -2.84 17.37
CA ASP A 17 -6.91 -1.80 18.07
C ASP A 17 -7.47 -0.41 17.75
N ALA A 18 -7.89 0.33 18.78
CA ALA A 18 -8.50 1.66 18.62
C ALA A 18 -7.53 2.74 18.10
N SER A 19 -6.22 2.47 18.10
CA SER A 19 -5.20 3.36 17.53
C SER A 19 -4.99 3.14 16.03
N TYR A 20 -5.61 2.09 15.46
CA TYR A 20 -5.46 1.74 14.05
C TYR A 20 -6.60 2.35 13.24
N GLU A 21 -6.26 2.95 12.11
CA GLU A 21 -7.22 3.66 11.26
C GLU A 21 -6.77 3.59 9.81
N VAL A 22 -7.71 3.41 8.89
CA VAL A 22 -7.49 3.57 7.46
C VAL A 22 -8.42 4.64 6.90
N GLU A 23 -7.86 5.57 6.14
CA GLU A 23 -8.60 6.66 5.50
C GLU A 23 -8.21 6.74 4.03
N TYR A 24 -9.20 6.90 3.14
CA TYR A 24 -8.94 7.18 1.73
C TYR A 24 -9.70 8.43 1.28
N SER A 25 -8.95 9.46 0.90
CA SER A 25 -9.52 10.73 0.45
C SER A 25 -8.67 11.33 -0.67
N SER A 26 -9.34 11.79 -1.74
CA SER A 26 -8.71 12.54 -2.83
C SER A 26 -7.48 11.85 -3.45
N GLY A 27 -7.52 10.51 -3.56
CA GLY A 27 -6.41 9.72 -4.12
C GLY A 27 -5.26 9.41 -3.14
N VAL A 28 -5.40 9.80 -1.87
CA VAL A 28 -4.45 9.51 -0.80
C VAL A 28 -5.06 8.51 0.18
N LEU A 29 -4.42 7.35 0.32
CA LEU A 29 -4.73 6.36 1.34
C LEU A 29 -3.73 6.54 2.50
N THR A 30 -4.24 6.69 3.71
CA THR A 30 -3.45 6.80 4.94
C THR A 30 -3.81 5.63 5.84
N LEU A 31 -2.81 4.83 6.24
CA LEU A 31 -2.96 3.74 7.21
C LEU A 31 -2.14 4.10 8.46
N LYS A 32 -2.82 4.35 9.57
CA LYS A 32 -2.22 4.63 10.88
C LYS A 32 -2.25 3.35 11.71
N LEU A 33 -1.12 2.98 12.31
CA LEU A 33 -0.97 1.76 13.11
C LEU A 33 -0.38 2.06 14.51
N GLY A 34 -0.78 3.19 15.10
CA GLY A 34 -0.24 3.63 16.40
C GLY A 34 1.29 3.70 16.43
N GLU A 35 1.91 3.01 17.39
CA GLU A 35 3.37 2.95 17.56
C GLU A 35 4.10 2.25 16.40
N LEU A 36 3.39 1.49 15.55
CA LEU A 36 3.97 0.86 14.35
C LEU A 36 4.15 1.87 13.20
N GLY A 37 3.64 3.10 13.36
CA GLY A 37 3.84 4.22 12.44
C GLY A 37 2.68 4.44 11.48
N THR A 38 2.94 5.20 10.41
CA THR A 38 1.91 5.61 9.45
C THR A 38 2.41 5.43 8.02
N TYR A 39 1.61 4.72 7.23
CA TYR A 39 1.81 4.56 5.79
C TYR A 39 0.95 5.59 5.05
N VAL A 40 1.52 6.21 4.02
CA VAL A 40 0.78 7.11 3.12
C VAL A 40 1.01 6.65 1.69
N ILE A 41 -0.06 6.32 0.98
CA ILE A 41 -0.05 5.88 -0.41
C ILE A 41 -0.84 6.91 -1.24
N ASN A 42 -0.15 7.65 -2.09
CA ASN A 42 -0.72 8.73 -2.88
C ASN A 42 -0.69 8.38 -4.37
N LYS A 43 -1.86 8.33 -5.01
CA LYS A 43 -1.97 8.19 -6.47
C LYS A 43 -1.60 9.52 -7.13
N GLN A 44 -0.71 9.46 -8.10
CA GLN A 44 -0.30 10.60 -8.93
C GLN A 44 -0.65 10.33 -10.41
N PRO A 45 -1.95 10.39 -10.81
CA PRO A 45 -2.38 10.08 -12.17
C PRO A 45 -1.66 10.89 -13.27
N PRO A 46 -1.46 12.22 -13.14
CA PRO A 46 -0.76 13.00 -14.16
C PRO A 46 0.65 12.49 -14.44
N ASN A 47 1.32 11.95 -13.42
CA ASN A 47 2.68 11.43 -13.51
C ASN A 47 2.71 9.92 -13.80
N LYS A 48 1.54 9.25 -13.83
CA LYS A 48 1.41 7.79 -13.86
C LYS A 48 2.28 7.13 -12.80
N GLN A 49 2.13 7.58 -11.56
CA GLN A 49 2.91 7.12 -10.43
C GLN A 49 2.04 6.81 -9.21
N ILE A 50 2.58 5.99 -8.33
CA ILE A 50 2.14 5.90 -6.93
C ILE A 50 3.32 6.25 -6.04
N TRP A 51 3.07 7.13 -5.06
CA TRP A 51 4.07 7.48 -4.06
C TRP A 51 3.70 6.80 -2.74
N LEU A 52 4.68 6.15 -2.13
CA LEU A 52 4.58 5.54 -0.81
C LEU A 52 5.45 6.33 0.16
N SER A 53 4.94 6.60 1.35
CA SER A 53 5.73 6.86 2.55
C SER A 53 5.53 5.68 3.50
N SER A 54 6.58 4.88 3.71
CA SER A 54 6.58 3.79 4.70
C SER A 54 7.30 4.24 5.98
N PRO A 55 6.77 3.92 7.18
CA PRO A 55 7.48 4.14 8.43
C PRO A 55 8.73 3.26 8.57
N THR A 56 8.80 2.17 7.80
CA THR A 56 9.88 1.16 7.86
C THR A 56 10.96 1.42 6.82
N SER A 57 10.58 1.69 5.56
CA SER A 57 11.51 1.80 4.43
C SER A 57 11.56 3.17 3.76
N GLY A 58 10.88 4.16 4.35
CA GLY A 58 10.87 5.54 3.89
C GLY A 58 10.11 5.76 2.57
N PRO A 59 10.34 6.89 1.88
CA PRO A 59 9.60 7.24 0.70
C PRO A 59 10.05 6.45 -0.54
N LYS A 60 9.08 6.02 -1.36
CA LYS A 60 9.29 5.34 -2.64
C LYS A 60 8.33 5.87 -3.71
N ARG A 61 8.79 5.87 -4.96
CA ARG A 61 7.98 6.27 -6.13
C ARG A 61 7.92 5.08 -7.06
N TYR A 62 6.71 4.59 -7.30
CA TYR A 62 6.46 3.44 -8.14
C TYR A 62 5.96 3.91 -9.50
N ASP A 63 6.50 3.29 -10.53
CA ASP A 63 6.10 3.46 -11.92
C ASP A 63 5.33 2.22 -12.36
N TYR A 64 4.36 2.38 -13.28
CA TYR A 64 3.57 1.26 -13.78
C TYR A 64 4.39 0.47 -14.79
N ASP A 65 4.69 -0.78 -14.48
CA ASP A 65 5.28 -1.72 -15.41
C ASP A 65 4.18 -2.41 -16.21
N VAL A 66 4.17 -2.15 -17.52
CA VAL A 66 3.15 -2.66 -18.45
C VAL A 66 3.29 -4.16 -18.66
N GLU A 67 4.51 -4.71 -18.58
CA GLU A 67 4.76 -6.13 -18.81
C GLU A 67 4.22 -7.00 -17.66
N SER A 68 4.50 -6.61 -16.42
CA SER A 68 3.98 -7.34 -15.24
C SER A 68 2.59 -6.86 -14.78
N GLY A 69 2.12 -5.71 -15.24
CA GLY A 69 0.88 -5.09 -14.79
C GLY A 69 0.94 -4.61 -13.33
N LYS A 70 2.12 -4.21 -12.85
CA LYS A 70 2.38 -3.86 -11.44
C LYS A 70 3.05 -2.51 -11.28
N TRP A 71 2.81 -1.85 -10.15
CA TRP A 71 3.59 -0.72 -9.68
C TRP A 71 4.93 -1.20 -9.15
N VAL A 72 6.03 -0.87 -9.81
CA VAL A 72 7.38 -1.34 -9.49
C VAL A 72 8.28 -0.18 -9.09
N TYR A 73 9.07 -0.37 -8.04
CA TYR A 73 10.10 0.59 -7.67
C TYR A 73 11.38 0.33 -8.47
N SER A 74 11.78 1.29 -9.30
CA SER A 74 12.89 1.11 -10.24
C SER A 74 14.26 0.84 -9.59
N ARG A 75 14.44 1.14 -8.30
CA ARG A 75 15.74 0.96 -7.63
C ARG A 75 16.00 -0.47 -7.18
N ASP A 76 14.97 -1.20 -6.77
CA ASP A 76 15.10 -2.57 -6.24
C ASP A 76 14.25 -3.60 -7.00
N GLY A 77 13.41 -3.16 -7.93
CA GLY A 77 12.53 -4.02 -8.73
C GLY A 77 11.35 -4.59 -7.93
N VAL A 78 11.15 -4.16 -6.68
CA VAL A 78 10.08 -4.68 -5.82
C VAL A 78 8.77 -3.97 -6.14
N SER A 79 7.68 -4.75 -6.22
CA SER A 79 6.35 -4.19 -6.45
C SER A 79 5.76 -3.57 -5.18
N LEU A 80 4.89 -2.57 -5.33
CA LEU A 80 4.19 -1.95 -4.20
C LEU A 80 3.46 -2.99 -3.33
N GLY A 81 2.74 -3.92 -3.97
CA GLY A 81 2.02 -4.99 -3.28
C GLY A 81 2.95 -5.89 -2.49
N THR A 82 4.04 -6.35 -3.11
CA THR A 82 5.04 -7.20 -2.44
C THR A 82 5.65 -6.50 -1.22
N LEU A 83 5.99 -5.22 -1.33
CA LEU A 83 6.54 -4.48 -0.20
C LEU A 83 5.52 -4.36 0.94
N LEU A 84 4.28 -3.97 0.64
CA LEU A 84 3.23 -3.82 1.66
C LEU A 84 2.93 -5.15 2.34
N GLU A 85 2.82 -6.25 1.59
CA GLU A 85 2.64 -7.59 2.17
C GLU A 85 3.78 -7.93 3.12
N GLN A 86 5.03 -7.68 2.74
CA GLN A 86 6.19 -7.97 3.58
C GLN A 86 6.21 -7.11 4.85
N GLU A 87 6.08 -5.79 4.72
CA GLU A 87 6.16 -4.86 5.84
C GLU A 87 5.00 -5.07 6.82
N LEU A 88 3.78 -5.23 6.31
CA LEU A 88 2.61 -5.45 7.15
C LEU A 88 2.61 -6.86 7.75
N SER A 89 3.05 -7.90 7.03
CA SER A 89 3.18 -9.23 7.64
C SER A 89 4.14 -9.22 8.82
N SER A 90 5.25 -8.47 8.71
CA SER A 90 6.19 -8.30 9.80
C SER A 90 5.64 -7.47 10.95
N ALA A 91 4.80 -6.47 10.67
CA ALA A 91 4.21 -5.60 11.69
C ALA A 91 3.13 -6.29 12.51
N PHE A 92 2.35 -7.18 11.88
CA PHE A 92 1.24 -7.90 12.50
C PHE A 92 1.59 -9.33 12.95
N ASP A 93 2.84 -9.77 12.72
CA ASP A 93 3.29 -11.16 12.96
C ASP A 93 2.35 -12.22 12.37
N LYS A 94 1.84 -11.94 11.17
CA LYS A 94 0.84 -12.76 10.45
C LYS A 94 1.14 -12.70 8.96
N GLU A 95 0.92 -13.78 8.23
CA GLU A 95 1.01 -13.75 6.78
C GLU A 95 -0.15 -12.92 6.18
N ILE A 96 0.18 -11.84 5.48
CA ILE A 96 -0.76 -10.97 4.78
C ILE A 96 -0.53 -11.08 3.28
N ARG A 97 -1.62 -11.35 2.54
CA ARG A 97 -1.66 -11.42 1.08
C ARG A 97 -2.81 -10.57 0.59
N PHE A 98 -2.53 -9.58 -0.23
CA PHE A 98 -3.55 -8.65 -0.72
C PHE A 98 -4.17 -9.08 -2.04
N GLY A 99 -3.51 -9.97 -2.78
CA GLY A 99 -4.01 -10.42 -4.09
C GLY A 99 -4.27 -9.24 -5.03
N ILE A 100 -3.43 -8.21 -5.01
CA ILE A 100 -3.65 -6.98 -5.78
C ILE A 100 -3.67 -7.31 -7.27
N GLU A 101 -4.85 -7.27 -7.88
CA GLU A 101 -4.99 -7.51 -9.31
C GLU A 101 -4.52 -6.29 -10.11
N PRO A 102 -4.03 -6.47 -11.35
CA PRO A 102 -3.56 -5.37 -12.19
C PRO A 102 -4.59 -4.25 -12.39
N GLN A 103 -5.88 -4.57 -12.44
CA GLN A 103 -6.98 -3.60 -12.59
C GLN A 103 -7.14 -2.68 -11.37
N ASP A 104 -6.73 -3.14 -10.18
CA ASP A 104 -6.81 -2.35 -8.96
C ASP A 104 -5.66 -1.34 -8.87
N GLN A 105 -4.65 -1.48 -9.71
CA GLN A 105 -3.48 -0.61 -9.66
C GLN A 105 -3.77 0.73 -10.38
N GLY A 106 -4.94 0.89 -10.98
CA GLY A 106 -5.41 2.14 -11.53
C GLY A 106 -5.12 2.19 -13.03
N SER A 107 -6.20 2.14 -13.79
CA SER A 107 -6.18 2.50 -15.21
C SER A 107 -5.53 3.88 -15.35
N ALA A 108 -4.48 3.95 -16.16
CA ALA A 108 -3.84 5.21 -16.53
C ALA A 108 -4.81 6.14 -17.26
#